data_AF-A0A934HZ11-F1
#
_entry.id   AF-A0A934HZ11-F1
#
_cell.length_a   1.000
_cell.length_b   1.000
_cell.length_c   1.000
_cell.angle_alpha   90.00
_cell.angle_beta   90.00
_cell.angle_gamma   90.00
#
_symmetry.space_group_name_H-M   'P 1'
#
loop_
_entity.id
_entity.type
_entity.pdbx_description
1 polymer ?
#
loop_
_entity_poly.entity_id
_entity_poly.type
_entity_poly.pdbx_seq_one_letter_code
_entity_poly.pdbx_strand_id
1 'polypeptide(L)'
;MLCVAIEVPYLIALIFRTKGLCTSRHRPIFVSFAANAVRRKGCKMKIRIMYDNKPTYLEVPDEDFTLMIDADYEDRLSFAEDKETLTRRSPQVILDERFNKPDYNNWHKFDRHRGMPKKPFRKDDESEDATDHMDYLPDNTHEVARNKKEDYEYYCEIIRSILKPKHSEPFIAVYLDGMSMTEYAKREGVSKSAISHRLDTAKKNFKKIYPKSSTFPSCHG
;
A
#
# COMPACT_ATOMS: atom_id res chain seq x y z
N MET A 1 -25.66 23.66 35.41
CA MET A 1 -26.47 22.91 34.42
C MET A 1 -26.79 23.86 33.27
N LEU A 2 -26.44 23.44 32.05
CA LEU A 2 -27.00 23.73 30.70
C LEU A 2 -27.84 25.03 30.53
N CYS A 3 -27.72 25.87 29.51
CA CYS A 3 -27.04 25.85 28.22
C CYS A 3 -27.03 27.30 27.68
N VAL A 4 -26.02 27.64 26.88
CA VAL A 4 -25.83 28.93 26.19
C VAL A 4 -26.49 28.86 24.81
N ALA A 5 -27.10 29.95 24.36
CA ALA A 5 -27.21 30.27 22.93
C ALA A 5 -27.19 31.79 22.74
N ILE A 6 -26.15 32.25 22.05
CA ILE A 6 -25.94 33.61 21.55
C ILE A 6 -26.30 33.58 20.07
N GLU A 7 -27.11 34.52 19.59
CA GLU A 7 -26.95 35.09 18.24
C GLU A 7 -27.28 36.59 18.25
N VAL A 8 -26.38 37.36 17.66
CA VAL A 8 -26.30 38.83 17.63
C VAL A 8 -26.86 39.36 16.30
N PRO A 9 -27.46 40.56 16.25
CA PRO A 9 -28.20 41.08 15.11
C PRO A 9 -27.40 42.03 14.19
N TYR A 10 -27.89 42.14 12.94
CA TYR A 10 -27.99 43.32 12.05
C TYR A 10 -26.92 44.45 12.05
N LEU A 11 -26.46 44.83 10.83
CA LEU A 11 -25.98 46.16 10.41
C LEU A 11 -25.86 46.15 8.85
N ILE A 12 -26.74 46.76 8.04
CA ILE A 12 -26.94 48.17 7.65
C ILE A 12 -25.76 48.86 6.94
N ALA A 13 -26.01 49.28 5.68
CA ALA A 13 -25.69 50.57 5.01
C ALA A 13 -25.01 50.39 3.63
N LEU A 14 -25.59 50.72 2.47
CA LEU A 14 -26.08 52.03 1.97
C LEU A 14 -24.95 52.96 1.50
N ILE A 15 -24.63 52.95 0.19
CA ILE A 15 -24.15 54.13 -0.54
C ILE A 15 -24.70 54.09 -1.98
N PHE A 16 -25.78 54.86 -2.22
CA PHE A 16 -26.18 55.34 -3.56
C PHE A 16 -26.13 56.89 -3.53
N ARG A 17 -25.22 57.45 -4.33
CA ARG A 17 -25.06 58.86 -4.72
C ARG A 17 -24.49 58.75 -6.15
N THR A 18 -24.93 59.36 -7.24
CA THR A 18 -25.70 60.58 -7.54
C THR A 18 -26.23 60.50 -8.99
N LYS A 19 -27.47 60.99 -9.20
CA LYS A 19 -27.96 61.89 -10.28
C LYS A 19 -27.45 61.73 -11.72
N GLY A 20 -28.39 61.68 -12.68
CA GLY A 20 -28.31 62.53 -13.89
C GLY A 20 -28.70 61.91 -15.25
N LEU A 21 -29.91 62.26 -15.71
CA LEU A 21 -30.36 62.58 -17.08
C LEU A 21 -30.04 61.71 -18.34
N CYS A 22 -31.15 61.29 -18.97
CA CYS A 22 -31.52 61.52 -20.38
C CYS A 22 -30.78 60.88 -21.58
N THR A 23 -31.53 59.97 -22.21
CA THR A 23 -31.83 59.84 -23.66
C THR A 23 -30.81 59.24 -24.65
N SER A 24 -31.42 58.42 -25.53
CA SER A 24 -31.06 58.14 -26.93
C SER A 24 -30.12 56.98 -27.23
N ARG A 25 -30.73 55.95 -27.83
CA ARG A 25 -30.29 55.17 -28.99
C ARG A 25 -28.79 54.89 -29.11
N HIS A 26 -28.40 53.68 -28.74
CA HIS A 26 -27.76 52.74 -29.65
C HIS A 26 -27.73 51.36 -28.99
N ARG A 27 -28.09 50.31 -29.73
CA ARG A 27 -27.76 48.93 -29.35
C ARG A 27 -26.28 48.72 -29.64
N PRO A 28 -25.44 48.37 -28.67
CA PRO A 28 -24.31 47.51 -28.95
C PRO A 28 -24.72 46.08 -28.59
N ILE A 29 -24.49 45.19 -29.54
CA ILE A 29 -24.49 43.75 -29.37
C ILE A 29 -23.42 43.45 -28.32
N PHE A 30 -23.81 43.34 -27.06
CA PHE A 30 -22.96 42.71 -26.06
C PHE A 30 -23.34 41.24 -26.06
N VAL A 31 -22.53 40.47 -26.79
CA VAL A 31 -22.41 39.03 -26.62
C VAL A 31 -22.16 38.83 -25.14
N SER A 32 -23.20 38.45 -24.39
CA SER A 32 -23.00 37.89 -23.06
C SER A 32 -22.31 36.57 -23.32
N PHE A 33 -20.99 36.61 -23.37
CA PHE A 33 -20.15 35.47 -23.08
C PHE A 33 -20.47 35.13 -21.62
N ALA A 34 -21.57 34.39 -21.44
CA ALA A 34 -21.93 33.81 -20.18
C ALA A 34 -20.86 32.76 -19.90
N ALA A 35 -19.76 33.21 -19.30
CA ALA A 35 -18.86 32.38 -18.53
C ALA A 35 -19.59 31.89 -17.27
N ASN A 36 -20.70 31.20 -17.50
CA ASN A 36 -21.29 30.25 -16.59
C ASN A 36 -21.20 28.91 -17.32
N ALA A 37 -19.95 28.49 -17.59
CA ALA A 37 -19.63 27.08 -17.56
C ALA A 37 -19.89 26.62 -16.13
N VAL A 38 -21.17 26.34 -15.85
CA VAL A 38 -21.58 25.48 -14.76
C VAL A 38 -20.73 24.23 -14.96
N ARG A 39 -19.66 24.10 -14.16
CA ARG A 39 -19.00 22.81 -13.93
C ARG A 39 -20.14 21.88 -13.49
N ARG A 40 -20.76 21.19 -14.44
CA ARG A 40 -21.57 20.03 -14.14
C ARG A 40 -20.61 19.17 -13.33
N LYS A 41 -20.89 18.97 -12.05
CA LYS A 41 -20.19 17.96 -11.27
C LYS A 41 -20.26 16.71 -12.13
N GLY A 42 -19.13 16.27 -12.69
CA GLY A 42 -19.10 15.10 -13.55
C GLY A 42 -19.83 13.98 -12.82
N CYS A 43 -20.77 13.33 -13.50
CA CYS A 43 -21.39 12.14 -12.94
C CYS A 43 -20.26 11.16 -12.65
N LYS A 44 -20.10 10.80 -11.38
CA LYS A 44 -19.13 9.82 -10.92
C LYS A 44 -19.87 8.52 -10.76
N MET A 45 -19.50 7.53 -11.56
CA MET A 45 -20.05 6.19 -11.46
C MET A 45 -19.28 5.40 -10.41
N LYS A 46 -20.00 4.62 -9.61
CA LYS A 46 -19.39 3.63 -8.72
C LYS A 46 -19.25 2.33 -9.46
N ILE A 47 -18.02 1.91 -9.67
CA ILE A 47 -17.69 0.66 -10.34
C ILE A 47 -17.20 -0.35 -9.33
N ARG A 48 -17.63 -1.60 -9.50
CA ARG A 48 -17.15 -2.75 -8.71
C ARG A 48 -16.07 -3.48 -9.49
N ILE A 49 -14.89 -3.61 -8.87
CA ILE A 49 -13.77 -4.41 -9.39
C ILE A 49 -13.38 -5.44 -8.34
N MET A 50 -12.98 -6.62 -8.77
CA MET A 50 -12.39 -7.63 -7.91
C MET A 50 -10.88 -7.39 -7.80
N TYR A 51 -10.40 -7.05 -6.60
CA TYR A 51 -8.97 -6.88 -6.31
C TYR A 51 -8.63 -7.67 -5.06
N ASP A 52 -7.60 -8.50 -5.09
CA ASP A 52 -7.22 -9.41 -4.00
C ASP A 52 -8.41 -10.23 -3.44
N ASN A 53 -9.26 -10.76 -4.34
CA ASN A 53 -10.49 -11.48 -4.01
C ASN A 53 -11.54 -10.69 -3.21
N LYS A 54 -11.41 -9.38 -3.14
CA LYS A 54 -12.36 -8.50 -2.44
C LYS A 54 -13.04 -7.57 -3.44
N PRO A 55 -14.37 -7.43 -3.38
CA PRO A 55 -15.07 -6.44 -4.18
C PRO A 55 -14.68 -5.04 -3.69
N THR A 56 -13.95 -4.32 -4.53
CA THR A 56 -13.51 -2.94 -4.30
C THR A 56 -14.33 -2.00 -5.16
N TYR A 57 -14.73 -0.86 -4.59
CA TYR A 57 -15.55 0.13 -5.28
C TYR A 57 -14.73 1.37 -5.59
N LEU A 58 -14.73 1.78 -6.85
CA LEU A 58 -14.04 2.98 -7.32
C LEU A 58 -15.05 4.00 -7.81
N GLU A 59 -14.85 5.26 -7.45
CA GLU A 59 -15.60 6.40 -7.98
C GLU A 59 -14.84 6.97 -9.16
N VAL A 60 -15.30 6.68 -10.37
CA VAL A 60 -14.64 7.09 -11.61
C VAL A 60 -15.56 8.02 -12.40
N PRO A 61 -15.06 9.15 -12.93
CA PRO A 61 -15.81 10.02 -13.84
C PRO A 61 -16.28 9.27 -15.09
N ASP A 62 -17.47 9.60 -15.58
CA ASP A 62 -18.02 8.98 -16.80
C ASP A 62 -17.14 9.19 -18.05
N GLU A 63 -16.37 10.28 -18.09
CA GLU A 63 -15.46 10.64 -19.18
C GLU A 63 -14.39 9.55 -19.40
N ASP A 64 -13.91 8.92 -18.32
CA ASP A 64 -12.84 7.93 -18.36
C ASP A 64 -13.30 6.57 -18.92
N PHE A 65 -14.62 6.32 -18.96
CA PHE A 65 -15.17 5.07 -19.53
C PHE A 65 -15.39 5.12 -21.03
N THR A 66 -15.35 6.30 -21.65
CA THR A 66 -15.62 6.47 -23.08
C THR A 66 -14.72 5.60 -23.95
N LEU A 67 -13.40 5.64 -23.69
CA LEU A 67 -12.40 4.83 -24.40
C LEU A 67 -12.64 3.32 -24.22
N MET A 68 -13.04 2.91 -23.02
CA MET A 68 -13.31 1.50 -22.73
C MET A 68 -14.56 1.00 -23.46
N ILE A 69 -15.62 1.81 -23.53
CA ILE A 69 -16.86 1.48 -24.22
C ILE A 69 -16.63 1.40 -25.73
N ASP A 70 -15.90 2.36 -26.31
CA ASP A 70 -15.66 2.40 -27.74
C ASP A 70 -14.75 1.24 -28.19
N ALA A 71 -13.69 0.92 -27.44
CA ALA A 71 -12.86 -0.25 -27.72
C ALA A 71 -13.65 -1.57 -27.65
N ASP A 72 -14.54 -1.73 -26.66
CA ASP A 72 -15.39 -2.92 -26.57
C ASP A 72 -16.38 -3.04 -27.74
N TYR A 73 -16.91 -1.90 -28.19
CA TYR A 73 -17.82 -1.84 -29.32
C TYR A 73 -17.11 -2.18 -30.64
N GLU A 74 -15.92 -1.63 -30.87
CA GLU A 74 -15.09 -1.91 -32.05
C GLU A 74 -14.64 -3.38 -32.09
N ASP A 75 -14.17 -3.92 -30.96
CA ASP A 75 -13.82 -5.33 -30.84
C ASP A 75 -15.01 -6.21 -31.26
N ARG A 76 -16.21 -5.95 -30.72
CA ARG A 76 -17.42 -6.73 -31.07
C ARG A 76 -17.86 -6.56 -32.52
N LEU A 77 -17.72 -5.37 -33.09
CA LEU A 77 -17.98 -5.12 -34.51
C LEU A 77 -17.04 -5.92 -35.42
N SER A 78 -15.82 -6.19 -34.98
CA SER A 78 -14.85 -6.97 -35.74
C SER A 78 -15.18 -8.47 -35.78
N PHE A 79 -15.80 -9.01 -34.73
CA PHE A 79 -16.13 -10.43 -34.60
C PHE A 79 -17.56 -10.80 -35.04
N ALA A 80 -18.50 -9.84 -35.09
CA ALA A 80 -19.90 -10.13 -35.38
C ALA A 80 -20.23 -10.08 -36.88
N GLU A 81 -21.03 -11.05 -37.34
CA GLU A 81 -21.57 -11.10 -38.71
C GLU A 81 -22.78 -10.14 -38.87
N ASP A 82 -23.63 -10.04 -37.83
CA ASP A 82 -24.81 -9.16 -37.76
C ASP A 82 -24.50 -7.84 -37.04
N LYS A 83 -24.25 -6.78 -37.80
CA LYS A 83 -23.78 -5.47 -37.29
C LYS A 83 -24.89 -4.60 -36.67
N GLU A 84 -26.15 -4.87 -36.98
CA GLU A 84 -27.27 -3.99 -36.60
C GLU A 84 -27.79 -4.21 -35.16
N THR A 85 -27.46 -5.33 -34.52
CA THR A 85 -27.92 -5.66 -33.16
C THR A 85 -26.95 -5.20 -32.06
N LEU A 86 -25.79 -4.67 -32.43
CA LEU A 86 -24.74 -4.29 -31.49
C LEU A 86 -24.98 -2.88 -30.94
N THR A 87 -25.28 -2.81 -29.64
CA THR A 87 -25.35 -1.55 -28.89
C THR A 87 -24.16 -1.42 -27.96
N ARG A 88 -23.72 -0.19 -27.69
CA ARG A 88 -22.74 0.11 -26.64
C ARG A 88 -23.23 -0.40 -25.28
N ARG A 89 -22.35 -1.09 -24.55
CA ARG A 89 -22.65 -1.69 -23.24
C ARG A 89 -22.36 -0.73 -22.09
N SER A 90 -22.93 -1.00 -20.92
CA SER A 90 -22.59 -0.26 -19.71
C SER A 90 -21.17 -0.62 -19.23
N PRO A 91 -20.43 0.33 -18.63
CA PRO A 91 -19.07 0.09 -18.15
C PRO A 91 -18.92 -1.11 -17.22
N GLN A 92 -19.90 -1.33 -16.34
CA GLN A 92 -19.85 -2.44 -15.38
C GLN A 92 -19.92 -3.81 -16.06
N VAL A 93 -20.71 -3.95 -17.13
CA VAL A 93 -20.83 -5.23 -17.86
C VAL A 93 -19.51 -5.56 -18.57
N ILE A 94 -18.86 -4.56 -19.16
CA ILE A 94 -17.56 -4.72 -19.82
C ILE A 94 -16.51 -5.17 -18.81
N LEU A 95 -16.47 -4.52 -17.64
CA LEU A 95 -15.51 -4.87 -16.59
C LEU A 95 -15.77 -6.25 -15.98
N ASP A 96 -17.04 -6.61 -15.79
CA ASP A 96 -17.40 -7.91 -15.25
C ASP A 96 -16.97 -9.04 -16.19
N GLU A 97 -17.12 -8.88 -17.50
CA GLU A 97 -16.74 -9.89 -18.49
C GLU A 97 -15.24 -9.95 -18.78
N ARG A 98 -14.58 -8.81 -18.95
CA ARG A 98 -13.15 -8.77 -19.31
C ARG A 98 -12.22 -9.01 -18.14
N PHE A 99 -12.61 -8.60 -16.93
CA PHE A 99 -11.73 -8.63 -15.77
C PHE A 99 -12.32 -9.47 -14.64
N ASN A 100 -13.45 -9.08 -14.05
CA ASN A 100 -13.90 -9.69 -12.79
C ASN A 100 -14.18 -11.20 -12.89
N LYS A 101 -14.80 -11.68 -13.98
CA LYS A 101 -15.06 -13.11 -14.20
C LYS A 101 -13.76 -13.90 -14.46
N PRO A 102 -12.90 -13.52 -15.43
CA PRO A 102 -11.59 -14.15 -15.60
C PRO A 102 -10.74 -14.18 -14.34
N ASP A 103 -10.66 -13.07 -13.61
CA ASP A 103 -9.86 -12.96 -12.39
C ASP A 103 -10.38 -13.89 -11.28
N TYR A 104 -11.71 -13.92 -11.09
CA TYR A 104 -12.35 -14.86 -10.16
C TYR A 104 -12.06 -16.31 -10.55
N ASN A 105 -12.24 -16.67 -11.82
CA ASN A 105 -12.05 -18.03 -12.31
C ASN A 105 -10.58 -18.46 -12.23
N ASN A 106 -9.65 -17.58 -12.60
CA ASN A 106 -8.22 -17.82 -12.53
C ASN A 106 -7.79 -18.03 -11.08
N TRP A 107 -8.20 -17.15 -10.17
CA TRP A 107 -7.93 -17.34 -8.74
C TRP A 107 -8.42 -18.71 -8.30
N HIS A 108 -9.70 -19.03 -8.53
CA HIS A 108 -10.26 -20.31 -8.07
C HIS A 108 -9.54 -21.51 -8.70
N LYS A 109 -9.08 -21.42 -9.95
CA LYS A 109 -8.29 -22.47 -10.60
C LYS A 109 -6.94 -22.67 -9.93
N PHE A 110 -6.20 -21.59 -9.66
CA PHE A 110 -4.88 -21.64 -9.03
C PHE A 110 -4.93 -21.96 -7.53
N ASP A 111 -5.99 -21.54 -6.85
CA ASP A 111 -6.15 -21.64 -5.40
C ASP A 111 -6.89 -22.93 -4.98
N ARG A 112 -7.53 -23.65 -5.92
CA ARG A 112 -8.19 -24.96 -5.67
C ARG A 112 -7.26 -26.00 -5.04
N HIS A 113 -5.96 -25.87 -5.27
CA HIS A 113 -4.92 -26.77 -4.77
C HIS A 113 -3.96 -26.08 -3.79
N ARG A 114 -4.27 -24.86 -3.35
CA ARG A 114 -3.51 -24.17 -2.30
C ARG A 114 -4.11 -24.51 -0.94
N GLY A 115 -3.24 -24.78 0.03
CA GLY A 115 -3.63 -25.13 1.39
C GLY A 115 -3.42 -26.61 1.72
N MET A 116 -3.53 -26.93 3.01
CA MET A 116 -3.29 -28.29 3.49
C MET A 116 -4.41 -29.23 3.00
N PRO A 117 -4.09 -30.38 2.38
CA PRO A 117 -5.11 -31.30 1.92
C PRO A 117 -5.99 -31.75 3.10
N LYS A 118 -7.31 -31.77 2.91
CA LYS A 118 -8.28 -32.19 3.94
C LYS A 118 -8.21 -33.68 4.26
N LYS A 119 -7.58 -34.48 3.39
CA LYS A 119 -7.43 -35.92 3.60
C LYS A 119 -6.09 -36.17 4.28
N PRO A 120 -6.06 -36.95 5.37
CA PRO A 120 -4.81 -37.44 5.93
C PRO A 120 -4.08 -38.30 4.89
N PHE A 121 -2.76 -38.37 5.05
CA PHE A 121 -1.89 -39.20 4.22
C PHE A 121 -2.28 -40.68 4.38
N ARG A 122 -2.68 -41.30 3.26
CA ARG A 122 -2.98 -42.73 3.01
C ARG A 122 -4.33 -43.33 3.46
N LYS A 123 -4.98 -44.02 2.50
CA LYS A 123 -5.58 -45.35 2.71
C LYS A 123 -4.53 -46.38 2.32
N ASP A 124 -4.48 -47.52 3.01
CA ASP A 124 -3.45 -48.56 2.88
C ASP A 124 -3.45 -49.30 1.51
N ASP A 125 -4.33 -48.91 0.56
CA ASP A 125 -4.70 -49.76 -0.58
C ASP A 125 -4.48 -49.11 -1.97
N GLU A 126 -3.88 -47.92 -2.08
CA GLU A 126 -3.66 -47.25 -3.39
C GLU A 126 -2.17 -47.15 -3.79
N SER A 127 -1.88 -47.50 -5.04
CA SER A 127 -0.56 -47.40 -5.69
C SER A 127 -0.02 -45.97 -5.63
N GLU A 128 1.30 -45.86 -5.43
CA GLU A 128 2.13 -44.65 -5.28
C GLU A 128 1.56 -43.37 -5.92
N ASP A 129 0.65 -42.68 -5.21
CA ASP A 129 0.40 -41.26 -5.45
C ASP A 129 1.64 -40.51 -4.93
N ALA A 130 2.62 -40.37 -5.84
CA ALA A 130 3.89 -39.68 -5.62
C ALA A 130 3.75 -38.15 -5.62
N THR A 131 2.57 -37.62 -5.27
CA THR A 131 2.40 -36.18 -5.10
C THR A 131 3.00 -35.77 -3.76
N ASP A 132 4.29 -35.40 -3.78
CA ASP A 132 4.97 -34.86 -2.61
C ASP A 132 4.33 -33.54 -2.19
N HIS A 133 3.67 -33.55 -1.04
CA HIS A 133 2.99 -32.37 -0.52
C HIS A 133 3.96 -31.25 -0.06
N MET A 134 5.27 -31.51 -0.07
CA MET A 134 6.29 -30.49 0.19
C MET A 134 6.34 -29.40 -0.89
N ASP A 135 5.95 -29.72 -2.14
CA ASP A 135 5.89 -28.75 -3.24
C ASP A 135 4.84 -27.63 -3.03
N TYR A 136 3.89 -27.83 -2.11
CA TYR A 136 2.88 -26.81 -1.78
C TYR A 136 3.38 -25.78 -0.75
N LEU A 137 4.51 -26.03 -0.08
CA LEU A 137 5.12 -25.08 0.84
C LEU A 137 6.17 -24.25 0.10
N PRO A 138 6.07 -22.91 0.10
CA PRO A 138 7.10 -22.08 -0.51
C PRO A 138 8.42 -22.24 0.24
N ASP A 139 9.48 -22.65 -0.46
CA ASP A 139 10.83 -22.69 0.09
C ASP A 139 11.41 -21.28 0.18
N ASN A 140 11.14 -20.62 1.31
CA ASN A 140 11.66 -19.28 1.60
C ASN A 140 13.03 -19.32 2.28
N THR A 141 13.73 -20.47 2.32
CA THR A 141 15.01 -20.59 3.04
C THR A 141 16.06 -19.60 2.54
N HIS A 142 16.14 -19.42 1.22
CA HIS A 142 17.05 -18.47 0.59
C HIS A 142 16.73 -17.01 0.91
N GLU A 143 15.44 -16.62 0.86
CA GLU A 143 15.01 -15.27 1.20
C GLU A 143 15.26 -14.95 2.67
N VAL A 144 14.92 -15.89 3.56
CA VAL A 144 15.18 -15.77 5.00
C VAL A 144 16.68 -15.68 5.28
N ALA A 145 17.52 -16.45 4.60
CA ALA A 145 18.96 -16.37 4.75
C ALA A 145 19.51 -15.02 4.27
N ARG A 146 19.02 -14.49 3.14
CA ARG A 146 19.40 -13.18 2.61
C ARG A 146 19.00 -12.07 3.59
N ASN A 147 17.75 -12.05 4.03
CA ASN A 147 17.25 -11.03 4.96
C ASN A 147 18.03 -11.05 6.29
N LYS A 148 18.29 -12.25 6.85
CA LYS A 148 19.12 -12.37 8.07
C LYS A 148 20.52 -11.79 7.89
N LYS A 149 21.12 -11.97 6.72
CA LYS A 149 22.44 -11.43 6.41
C LYS A 149 22.41 -9.91 6.29
N GLU A 150 21.43 -9.38 5.54
CA GLU A 150 21.21 -7.94 5.38
C GLU A 150 20.98 -7.26 6.74
N ASP A 151 20.11 -7.83 7.57
CA ASP A 151 19.83 -7.36 8.93
C ASP A 151 21.11 -7.34 9.79
N TYR A 152 21.88 -8.44 9.76
CA TYR A 152 23.11 -8.57 10.52
C TYR A 152 24.16 -7.53 10.10
N GLU A 153 24.38 -7.36 8.80
CA GLU A 153 25.32 -6.37 8.24
C GLU A 153 24.89 -4.95 8.62
N TYR A 154 23.62 -4.63 8.48
CA TYR A 154 23.03 -3.35 8.86
C TYR A 154 23.26 -3.01 10.33
N TYR A 155 22.96 -3.94 11.25
CA TYR A 155 23.19 -3.70 12.68
C TYR A 155 24.68 -3.57 13.01
N CYS A 156 25.55 -4.33 12.36
CA CYS A 156 27.00 -4.22 12.55
C CYS A 156 27.53 -2.83 12.15
N GLU A 157 27.05 -2.27 11.03
CA GLU A 157 27.42 -0.93 10.58
C GLU A 157 27.00 0.15 11.57
N ILE A 158 25.76 0.09 12.06
CA ILE A 158 25.26 1.02 13.08
C ILE A 158 26.10 0.93 14.36
N ILE A 159 26.39 -0.29 14.83
CA ILE A 159 27.16 -0.49 16.06
C ILE A 159 28.59 0.06 15.89
N ARG A 160 29.23 -0.19 14.75
CA ARG A 160 30.60 0.27 14.46
C ARG A 160 30.70 1.78 14.22
N SER A 161 29.64 2.42 13.71
CA SER A 161 29.60 3.87 13.55
C SER A 161 29.51 4.61 14.88
N ILE A 162 28.85 4.01 15.88
CA ILE A 162 28.61 4.61 17.19
C ILE A 162 29.73 4.31 18.19
N LEU A 163 30.21 3.06 18.21
CA LEU A 163 31.16 2.58 19.20
C LEU A 163 32.56 2.45 18.62
N LYS A 164 33.57 2.69 19.48
CA LYS A 164 34.96 2.37 19.14
C LYS A 164 35.13 0.85 18.98
N PRO A 165 36.07 0.38 18.13
CA PRO A 165 36.29 -1.05 17.84
C PRO A 165 36.48 -1.91 19.11
N LYS A 166 37.15 -1.36 20.13
CA LYS A 166 37.34 -2.02 21.43
C LYS A 166 36.04 -2.38 22.18
N HIS A 167 34.94 -1.71 21.84
CA HIS A 167 33.63 -1.90 22.44
C HIS A 167 32.63 -2.53 21.47
N SER A 168 32.71 -2.23 20.17
CA SER A 168 31.78 -2.78 19.15
C SER A 168 32.00 -4.28 18.94
N GLU A 169 33.24 -4.74 18.82
CA GLU A 169 33.56 -6.15 18.54
C GLU A 169 33.05 -7.10 19.64
N PRO A 170 33.32 -6.87 20.96
CA PRO A 170 32.73 -7.72 22.00
C PRO A 170 31.21 -7.60 22.08
N PHE A 171 30.64 -6.45 21.67
CA PHE A 171 29.20 -6.23 21.71
C PHE A 171 28.48 -7.03 20.61
N ILE A 172 29.00 -7.00 19.37
CA ILE A 172 28.51 -7.80 18.24
C ILE A 172 28.62 -9.28 18.58
N ALA A 173 29.79 -9.72 19.03
CA ALA A 173 30.04 -11.12 19.37
C ALA A 173 29.07 -11.68 20.43
N VAL A 174 28.75 -10.90 21.47
CA VAL A 174 27.90 -11.38 22.55
C VAL A 174 26.41 -11.27 22.21
N TYR A 175 25.99 -10.17 21.57
CA TYR A 175 24.57 -9.89 21.35
C TYR A 175 24.04 -10.30 19.99
N LEU A 176 24.85 -10.25 18.92
CA LEU A 176 24.45 -10.67 17.58
C LEU A 176 24.85 -12.13 17.31
N ASP A 177 26.09 -12.51 17.63
CA ASP A 177 26.57 -13.89 17.38
C ASP A 177 26.19 -14.88 18.50
N GLY A 178 25.71 -14.39 19.65
CA GLY A 178 25.30 -15.22 20.78
C GLY A 178 26.45 -15.91 21.55
N MET A 179 27.69 -15.45 21.40
CA MET A 179 28.83 -16.02 22.12
C MET A 179 28.81 -15.67 23.61
N SER A 180 29.30 -16.58 24.45
CA SER A 180 29.45 -16.28 25.87
C SER A 180 30.60 -15.30 26.12
N MET A 181 30.45 -14.44 27.14
CA MET A 181 31.52 -13.51 27.55
C MET A 181 32.82 -14.23 27.90
N THR A 182 32.72 -15.46 28.42
CA THR A 182 33.86 -16.31 28.78
C THR A 182 34.61 -16.84 27.56
N GLU A 183 33.90 -17.25 26.50
CA GLU A 183 34.53 -17.71 25.26
C GLU A 183 35.21 -16.55 24.54
N TYR A 184 34.57 -15.40 24.48
CA TYR A 184 35.16 -14.20 23.89
C TYR A 184 36.41 -13.75 24.66
N ALA A 185 36.35 -13.73 25.99
CA ALA A 185 37.48 -13.42 26.86
C ALA A 185 38.67 -14.36 26.63
N LYS A 186 38.42 -15.67 26.51
CA LYS A 186 39.46 -16.66 26.18
C LYS A 186 40.08 -16.41 24.80
N ARG A 187 39.27 -16.08 23.80
CA ARG A 187 39.75 -15.79 22.43
C ARG A 187 40.66 -14.57 22.39
N GLU A 188 40.31 -13.50 23.09
CA GLU A 188 41.15 -12.29 23.16
C GLU A 188 42.28 -12.37 24.19
N GLY A 189 42.31 -13.39 25.05
CA GLY A 189 43.28 -13.48 26.15
C GLY A 189 43.05 -12.45 27.27
N VAL A 190 41.82 -11.97 27.43
CA VAL A 190 41.44 -10.92 28.38
C VAL A 190 40.61 -11.52 29.52
N SER A 191 40.57 -10.90 30.69
CA SER A 191 39.70 -11.33 31.79
C SER A 191 38.21 -11.09 31.48
N LYS A 192 37.34 -11.95 32.00
CA LYS A 192 35.86 -11.79 31.89
C LYS A 192 35.39 -10.43 32.42
N SER A 193 35.98 -9.94 33.51
CA SER A 193 35.63 -8.66 34.12
C SER A 193 35.91 -7.47 33.20
N ALA A 194 37.03 -7.50 32.47
CA ALA A 194 37.36 -6.46 31.51
C ALA A 194 36.38 -6.44 30.31
N ILE A 195 35.94 -7.61 29.82
CA ILE A 195 34.90 -7.68 28.77
C ILE A 195 33.56 -7.13 29.30
N SER A 196 33.17 -7.49 30.52
CA SER A 196 31.96 -6.93 31.16
C SER A 196 32.00 -5.40 31.20
N HIS A 197 33.14 -4.82 31.60
CA HIS A 197 33.29 -3.38 31.66
C HIS A 197 33.21 -2.70 30.28
N ARG A 198 33.78 -3.34 29.24
CA ARG A 198 33.66 -2.86 27.85
C ARG A 198 32.20 -2.85 27.40
N LEU A 199 31.43 -3.89 27.72
CA LEU A 199 30.00 -4.00 27.40
C LEU A 199 29.15 -2.98 28.17
N ASP A 200 29.44 -2.75 29.45
CA ASP A 200 28.71 -1.74 30.23
C ASP A 200 28.95 -0.32 29.70
N THR A 201 30.17 -0.04 29.25
CA THR A 201 30.50 1.22 28.59
C THR A 201 29.78 1.36 27.25
N ALA A 202 29.74 0.28 26.44
CA ALA A 202 28.99 0.22 25.20
C ALA A 202 27.50 0.54 25.42
N LYS A 203 26.86 -0.12 26.40
CA LYS A 203 25.45 0.11 26.76
C LYS A 203 25.18 1.55 27.19
N LYS A 204 26.07 2.14 28.00
CA LYS A 204 25.95 3.54 28.43
C LYS A 204 26.02 4.50 27.23
N ASN A 205 26.89 4.25 26.27
CA ASN A 205 27.00 5.06 25.06
C ASN A 205 25.77 4.90 24.15
N PHE A 206 25.27 3.68 23.98
CA PHE A 206 24.01 3.45 23.25
C PHE A 206 22.83 4.16 23.88
N LYS A 207 22.68 4.09 25.20
CA LYS A 207 21.58 4.75 25.92
C LYS A 207 21.59 6.28 25.77
N LYS A 208 22.75 6.90 25.55
CA LYS A 208 22.86 8.34 25.29
C LYS A 208 22.29 8.73 23.93
N ILE A 209 22.48 7.89 22.92
CA ILE A 209 22.03 8.15 21.54
C ILE A 209 20.58 7.68 21.36
N TYR A 210 20.27 6.50 21.88
CA TYR A 210 18.95 5.86 21.81
C TYR A 210 18.40 5.64 23.23
N PRO A 211 17.76 6.67 23.83
CA PRO A 211 17.20 6.55 25.17
C PRO A 211 15.96 5.65 25.22
N LYS A 212 15.27 5.49 24.10
CA LYS A 212 14.08 4.64 23.93
C LYS A 212 14.34 3.60 22.85
N SER A 213 13.77 2.41 23.01
CA SER A 213 13.89 1.32 22.03
C SER A 213 13.29 1.67 20.67
N SER A 214 12.21 2.46 20.64
CA SER A 214 11.53 2.89 19.39
C SER A 214 12.36 3.84 18.53
N THR A 215 13.45 4.39 19.06
CA THR A 215 14.35 5.31 18.31
C THR A 215 15.45 4.54 17.60
N PHE A 216 15.63 3.25 17.90
CA PHE A 216 16.63 2.44 17.23
C PHE A 216 16.17 2.16 15.79
N PRO A 217 17.06 2.35 14.79
CA PRO A 217 16.66 2.24 13.40
C PRO A 217 16.46 0.77 12.98
N SER A 218 15.42 0.52 12.17
CA SER A 218 15.08 -0.77 11.60
C SER A 218 15.68 -0.92 10.20
N CYS A 219 16.13 -2.13 9.87
CA CYS A 219 16.57 -2.50 8.52
C CYS A 219 15.47 -2.33 7.45
N HIS A 220 14.20 -2.41 7.85
CA HIS A 220 13.04 -2.44 6.94
C HIS A 220 12.22 -1.14 6.89
N GLY A 221 12.74 -0.04 7.47
CA GLY A 221 12.06 1.27 7.50
C GLY A 221 11.01 1.41 8.58
#